data_AF-A0A0G1U4E9-F1
#
_entry.id   AF-A0A0G1U4E9-F1
#
_cell.length_a   1.000
_cell.length_b   1.000
_cell.length_c   1.000
_cell.angle_alpha   90.00
_cell.angle_beta   90.00
_cell.angle_gamma   90.00
#
_symmetry.space_group_name_H-M   'P 1'
#
loop_
_entity.id
_entity.type
_entity.pdbx_description
1 polymer ?
#
loop_
_entity_poly.entity_id
_entity_poly.type
_entity_poly.pdbx_seq_one_letter_code
_entity_poly.pdbx_strand_id
1 'polypeptide(L)'
;MTINIKPKYGFLIILLILLIAYSLYQARALLVGPRIWIENPRDGDVVEDPLVIMEGQSKNIAWISLNDRQIFTDEEGNWSEKLLISPGLSIMTVKARDRFGRETEKSVRIVLN
;
A
#
# COMPACT_ATOMS: atom_id res chain seq x y z
N MET A 1 25.94 -37.89 7.99
CA MET A 1 25.80 -37.97 6.51
C MET A 1 26.73 -36.93 5.91
N THR A 2 27.88 -37.34 5.37
CA THR A 2 28.88 -36.41 4.81
C THR A 2 28.55 -36.11 3.36
N ILE A 3 28.19 -34.86 3.06
CA ILE A 3 27.83 -34.44 1.70
C ILE A 3 29.14 -34.22 0.92
N ASN A 4 29.51 -35.20 0.09
CA ASN A 4 30.70 -35.13 -0.75
C ASN A 4 30.37 -34.39 -2.08
N ILE A 5 30.43 -33.06 -2.04
CA ILE A 5 30.18 -32.22 -3.22
C ILE A 5 31.46 -32.18 -4.08
N LYS A 6 31.43 -32.82 -5.26
CA LYS A 6 32.55 -32.68 -6.22
C LYS A 6 32.64 -31.22 -6.69
N PRO A 7 33.84 -30.62 -6.81
CA PRO A 7 34.02 -29.19 -7.09
C PRO A 7 33.30 -28.72 -8.37
N LYS A 8 33.15 -29.60 -9.36
CA LYS A 8 32.37 -29.35 -10.59
C LYS A 8 30.89 -29.02 -10.36
N TYR A 9 30.29 -29.47 -9.25
CA TYR A 9 28.90 -29.17 -8.89
C TYR A 9 28.78 -27.95 -7.97
N GLY A 10 29.88 -27.52 -7.33
CA GLY A 10 29.89 -26.33 -6.47
C GLY A 10 29.49 -25.07 -7.24
N PHE A 11 30.01 -24.90 -8.45
CA PHE A 11 29.64 -23.78 -9.33
C PHE A 11 28.15 -23.77 -9.68
N LEU A 12 27.60 -24.93 -10.04
CA LEU A 12 26.17 -25.10 -10.36
C LEU A 12 25.27 -24.80 -9.15
N ILE A 13 25.67 -25.21 -7.95
CA ILE A 13 24.94 -24.93 -6.71
C ILE A 13 24.94 -23.42 -6.42
N ILE A 14 26.10 -22.76 -6.55
CA ILE A 14 26.21 -21.31 -6.35
C ILE A 14 25.33 -20.55 -7.36
N LEU A 15 25.37 -20.94 -8.65
CA LEU A 15 24.54 -20.34 -9.69
C LEU A 15 23.05 -20.51 -9.38
N LEU A 16 22.64 -21.71 -8.94
CA LEU A 16 21.25 -21.98 -8.55
C LEU A 16 20.82 -21.13 -7.35
N ILE A 17 21.67 -21.00 -6.32
CA ILE A 17 21.41 -20.14 -5.16
C ILE A 17 21.25 -18.68 -5.58
N LEU A 18 22.13 -18.16 -6.45
CA LEU A 18 22.02 -16.80 -6.98
C LEU A 18 20.73 -16.58 -7.76
N LEU A 19 20.32 -17.55 -8.58
CA LEU A 19 19.08 -17.48 -9.35
C LEU A 19 17.85 -17.47 -8.45
N ILE A 20 17.82 -18.33 -7.41
CA ILE A 20 16.74 -18.35 -6.41
C ILE A 20 16.71 -17.04 -5.63
N ALA A 21 17.87 -16.55 -5.17
CA ALA A 21 17.96 -15.30 -4.43
C ALA A 21 17.46 -14.11 -5.25
N TYR A 22 17.87 -14.01 -6.52
CA TYR A 22 17.41 -12.98 -7.44
C TYR A 22 15.89 -13.10 -7.71
N SER A 23 15.39 -14.32 -7.91
CA SER A 23 13.96 -14.56 -8.13
C SER A 23 13.12 -14.17 -6.92
N LEU A 24 13.56 -14.49 -5.71
CA LEU A 24 12.91 -14.07 -4.46
C LEU A 24 12.97 -12.55 -4.28
N TYR A 25 14.11 -11.92 -4.60
CA TYR A 25 14.26 -10.47 -4.59
C TYR A 25 13.23 -9.83 -5.53
N GLN A 26 13.08 -10.33 -6.76
CA GLN A 26 12.14 -9.79 -7.73
C GLN A 26 10.67 -10.07 -7.36
N ALA A 27 10.39 -11.26 -6.81
CA ALA A 27 9.05 -11.64 -6.37
C ALA A 27 8.55 -10.82 -5.19
N ARG A 28 9.41 -10.09 -4.46
CA ARG A 28 8.99 -9.28 -3.29
C ARG A 28 7.85 -8.32 -3.62
N ALA A 29 7.85 -7.72 -4.81
CA ALA A 29 6.81 -6.77 -5.21
C ALA A 29 5.44 -7.44 -5.39
N LEU A 30 5.43 -8.74 -5.72
CA LEU A 30 4.23 -9.56 -5.82
C LEU A 30 3.82 -10.12 -4.45
N LEU A 31 4.78 -10.41 -3.58
CA LEU A 31 4.53 -10.97 -2.26
C LEU A 31 4.04 -9.92 -1.25
N VAL A 32 4.44 -8.66 -1.38
CA VAL A 32 3.99 -7.57 -0.50
C VAL A 32 2.61 -7.09 -0.95
N GLY A 33 1.62 -7.20 -0.07
CA GLY A 33 0.24 -6.75 -0.32
C GLY A 33 0.10 -5.24 -0.50
N PRO A 34 -1.13 -4.75 -0.70
CA PRO A 34 -1.41 -3.32 -0.84
C PRO A 34 -1.03 -2.59 0.45
N ARG A 35 -0.53 -1.37 0.32
CA ARG A 35 -0.20 -0.49 1.46
C ARG A 35 -0.78 0.90 1.21
N ILE A 36 -1.30 1.49 2.27
CA ILE A 36 -1.92 2.81 2.29
C ILE A 36 -1.23 3.65 3.37
N TRP A 37 -0.89 4.88 3.02
CA TRP A 37 -0.48 5.93 3.94
C TRP A 37 -1.41 7.12 3.72
N ILE A 38 -2.00 7.62 4.80
CA ILE A 38 -2.77 8.87 4.81
C ILE A 38 -1.85 9.92 5.40
N GLU A 39 -1.56 10.96 4.63
CA GLU A 39 -0.63 12.03 5.02
C GLU A 39 -1.38 13.25 5.56
N ASN A 40 -2.53 13.53 4.95
CA ASN A 40 -3.45 14.58 5.38
C ASN A 40 -4.91 14.15 5.18
N PRO A 41 -5.84 14.48 6.09
CA PRO A 41 -5.59 14.89 7.47
C PRO A 41 -5.05 13.73 8.31
N ARG A 42 -4.51 14.04 9.50
CA ARG A 42 -4.12 13.07 10.51
C ARG A 42 -5.33 12.67 11.37
N ASP A 43 -5.19 11.53 12.05
CA ASP A 43 -6.28 10.99 12.87
C ASP A 43 -6.58 11.88 14.07
N GLY A 44 -7.82 12.39 14.12
CA GLY A 44 -8.30 13.32 15.14
C GLY A 44 -8.13 14.80 14.80
N ASP A 45 -7.72 15.14 13.57
CA ASP A 45 -7.57 16.53 13.16
C ASP A 45 -8.91 17.29 13.22
N VAL A 46 -8.83 18.53 13.70
CA VAL A 46 -9.93 19.48 13.73
C VAL A 46 -9.78 20.43 12.56
N VAL A 47 -10.83 20.56 11.77
CA VAL A 47 -10.88 21.45 10.60
C VAL A 47 -11.97 22.49 10.79
N GLU A 48 -11.77 23.67 10.22
CA GLU A 48 -12.74 24.78 10.26
C GLU A 48 -13.60 24.84 8.99
N ASP A 49 -13.06 24.37 7.87
CA ASP A 49 -13.76 24.36 6.60
C ASP A 49 -14.43 22.99 6.34
N PRO A 50 -15.67 22.98 5.80
CA PRO A 50 -16.35 21.75 5.42
C PRO A 50 -15.68 21.07 4.22
N LEU A 51 -14.84 21.77 3.46
CA LEU A 51 -14.10 21.22 2.34
C LEU A 51 -12.70 20.79 2.79
N VAL A 52 -12.48 19.49 2.92
CA VAL A 52 -11.19 18.91 3.32
C VAL A 52 -10.51 18.26 2.14
N ILE A 53 -9.20 18.47 2.01
CA ILE A 53 -8.36 17.77 1.04
C ILE A 53 -7.71 16.58 1.75
N MET A 54 -8.07 15.37 1.34
CA MET A 54 -7.42 14.16 1.79
C MET A 54 -6.31 13.77 0.84
N GLU A 55 -5.11 13.56 1.38
CA GLU A 55 -3.90 13.26 0.62
C GLU A 55 -3.19 12.06 1.23
N GLY A 56 -2.54 11.29 0.37
CA GLY A 56 -1.71 10.20 0.82
C GLY A 56 -1.07 9.45 -0.33
N GLN A 57 -0.46 8.34 0.03
CA GLN A 57 0.24 7.47 -0.92
C GLN A 57 -0.26 6.04 -0.78
N SER A 58 -0.28 5.29 -1.88
CA SER A 58 -0.63 3.88 -1.90
C SER A 58 0.27 3.10 -2.85
N LYS A 59 0.71 1.92 -2.42
CA LYS A 59 1.64 1.07 -3.18
C LYS A 59 1.13 -0.36 -3.28
N ASN A 60 1.52 -1.04 -4.37
CA ASN A 60 1.09 -2.40 -4.70
C ASN A 60 -0.43 -2.55 -4.81
N ILE A 61 -1.12 -1.52 -5.31
CA ILE A 61 -2.57 -1.52 -5.48
C ILE A 61 -2.94 -1.75 -6.95
N ALA A 62 -4.11 -2.33 -7.17
CA ALA A 62 -4.79 -2.37 -8.46
C ALA A 62 -6.10 -1.57 -8.42
N TRP A 63 -6.63 -1.33 -7.21
CA TRP A 63 -7.83 -0.56 -6.98
C TRP A 63 -7.74 0.14 -5.63
N ILE A 64 -8.30 1.35 -5.54
CA ILE A 64 -8.39 2.15 -4.31
C ILE A 64 -9.73 2.89 -4.28
N SER A 65 -10.28 3.03 -3.08
CA SER A 65 -11.46 3.84 -2.83
C SER A 65 -11.34 4.65 -1.56
N LEU A 66 -12.04 5.77 -1.54
CA LEU A 66 -12.28 6.62 -0.39
C LEU A 66 -13.78 6.65 -0.12
N ASN A 67 -14.20 6.17 1.06
CA ASN A 67 -15.61 5.97 1.42
C ASN A 67 -16.39 5.18 0.35
N ASP A 68 -15.81 4.06 -0.09
CA ASP A 68 -16.35 3.18 -1.15
C ASP A 68 -16.48 3.84 -2.54
N ARG A 69 -16.17 5.12 -2.69
CA ARG A 69 -16.01 5.79 -3.99
C ARG A 69 -14.62 5.51 -4.54
N GLN A 70 -14.53 4.98 -5.74
CA GLN A 70 -13.24 4.78 -6.41
C GLN A 70 -12.51 6.11 -6.61
N ILE A 71 -11.21 6.10 -6.29
CA ILE A 71 -10.28 7.20 -6.55
C ILE A 71 -9.10 6.67 -7.36
N PHE A 72 -8.19 7.57 -7.76
CA PHE A 72 -7.03 7.20 -8.57
C PHE A 72 -5.75 7.74 -7.96
N THR A 73 -4.65 7.05 -8.23
CA THR A 73 -3.30 7.51 -7.89
C THR A 73 -2.56 7.95 -9.15
N ASP A 74 -1.55 8.79 -8.98
CA ASP A 74 -0.55 9.06 -10.00
C ASP A 74 0.46 7.90 -10.16
N GLU A 75 1.49 8.10 -10.99
CA GLU A 75 2.54 7.12 -11.27
C GLU A 75 3.42 6.80 -10.04
N GLU A 76 3.50 7.72 -9.08
CA GLU A 76 4.27 7.57 -7.85
C GLU A 76 3.45 6.91 -6.73
N GLY A 77 2.13 6.78 -6.96
CA GLY A 77 1.16 6.22 -6.04
C GLY A 77 0.51 7.26 -5.13
N ASN A 78 0.69 8.55 -5.38
CA ASN A 78 0.06 9.62 -4.61
C ASN A 78 -1.38 9.84 -5.06
N TRP A 79 -2.24 10.25 -4.14
CA TRP A 79 -3.63 10.61 -4.42
C TRP A 79 -4.02 11.84 -3.58
N SER A 80 -4.90 12.67 -4.14
CA SER A 80 -5.41 13.88 -3.49
C SER A 80 -6.88 14.05 -3.88
N GLU A 81 -7.76 14.05 -2.88
CA GLU A 81 -9.21 14.00 -3.05
C GLU A 81 -9.88 15.06 -2.20
N LYS A 82 -10.75 15.85 -2.82
CA LYS A 82 -11.56 16.85 -2.12
C LYS A 82 -12.85 16.21 -1.61
N LEU A 83 -13.14 16.40 -0.34
CA LEU A 83 -14.33 15.88 0.32
C LEU A 83 -15.06 16.99 1.04
N LEU A 84 -16.39 16.94 0.95
CA LEU A 84 -17.28 17.71 1.82
C LEU A 84 -17.62 16.87 3.04
N ILE A 85 -17.40 17.42 4.23
CA ILE A 85 -17.68 16.77 5.50
C ILE A 85 -18.81 17.51 6.23
N SER A 86 -19.56 16.76 7.04
CA SER A 86 -20.63 17.33 7.85
C SER A 86 -20.10 17.78 9.22
N PRO A 87 -20.74 18.78 9.87
CA PRO A 87 -20.38 19.21 11.22
C PRO A 87 -20.35 18.04 12.21
N GLY A 88 -19.38 18.05 13.11
CA GLY A 88 -19.12 16.97 14.07
C GLY A 88 -18.07 15.97 13.59
N LEU A 89 -18.18 14.73 14.08
CA LEU A 89 -17.20 13.67 13.79
C LEU A 89 -17.53 12.96 12.48
N SER A 90 -16.60 13.05 11.52
CA SER A 90 -16.61 12.27 10.29
C SER A 90 -15.49 11.24 10.30
N ILE A 91 -15.75 10.03 9.81
CA ILE A 91 -14.74 8.98 9.63
C ILE A 91 -14.56 8.76 8.13
N MET A 92 -13.33 8.90 7.67
CA MET A 92 -12.96 8.65 6.28
C MET A 92 -12.18 7.36 6.18
N THR A 93 -12.63 6.46 5.31
CA THR A 93 -12.01 5.14 5.14
C THR A 93 -11.45 5.00 3.73
N VAL A 94 -10.14 4.78 3.65
CA VAL A 94 -9.43 4.42 2.43
C VAL A 94 -9.30 2.89 2.39
N LYS A 95 -9.79 2.27 1.32
CA LYS A 95 -9.61 0.84 1.05
C LYS A 95 -8.78 0.67 -0.19
N ALA A 96 -7.85 -0.27 -0.17
CA ALA A 96 -7.06 -0.61 -1.34
C ALA A 96 -7.01 -2.13 -1.52
N ARG A 97 -7.09 -2.54 -2.78
CA ARG A 97 -7.01 -3.93 -3.20
C ARG A 97 -5.90 -4.09 -4.22
N ASP A 98 -5.16 -5.18 -4.14
CA ASP A 98 -4.17 -5.52 -5.16
C ASP A 98 -4.73 -6.44 -6.26
N ARG A 99 -3.89 -6.75 -7.25
CA ARG A 99 -4.27 -7.62 -8.38
C ARG A 99 -4.53 -9.09 -8.00
N PHE A 100 -4.18 -9.49 -6.78
CA PHE A 100 -4.36 -10.83 -6.25
C PHE A 100 -5.56 -10.90 -5.29
N GLY A 101 -6.32 -9.81 -5.15
CA GLY A 101 -7.49 -9.75 -4.28
C GLY A 101 -7.18 -9.54 -2.80
N ARG A 102 -5.92 -9.25 -2.42
CA ARG A 102 -5.60 -8.89 -1.03
C ARG A 102 -6.04 -7.46 -0.79
N GLU A 103 -6.60 -7.21 0.38
CA GLU A 103 -7.15 -5.91 0.77
C GLU A 103 -6.46 -5.36 2.02
N THR A 104 -6.41 -4.04 2.10
CA THR A 104 -6.06 -3.31 3.32
C THR A 104 -6.97 -2.08 3.41
N GLU A 105 -7.23 -1.65 4.64
CA GLU A 105 -7.98 -0.44 4.90
C GLU A 105 -7.29 0.44 5.95
N LYS A 106 -7.52 1.75 5.84
CA LYS A 106 -7.10 2.76 6.81
C LYS A 106 -8.21 3.76 6.99
N SER A 107 -8.50 4.08 8.24
CA SER A 107 -9.52 5.07 8.59
C SER A 107 -8.88 6.21 9.36
N VAL A 108 -9.39 7.42 9.12
CA VAL A 108 -8.99 8.65 9.81
C VAL A 108 -10.24 9.35 10.32
N ARG A 109 -10.17 9.83 11.56
CA ARG A 109 -11.22 10.65 12.18
C ARG A 109 -10.95 12.11 11.92
N ILE A 110 -11.96 12.85 11.50
CA ILE A 110 -11.90 14.30 11.24
C ILE A 110 -13.05 14.95 12.00
N VAL A 111 -12.77 16.05 12.69
CA VAL A 111 -13.78 16.82 13.42
C VAL A 111 -13.97 18.17 12.75
N LEU A 112 -15.17 18.45 12.25
CA LEU A 112 -15.56 19.80 11.82
C LEU A 112 -16.25 20.51 12.98
N ASN A 113 -15.71 21.66 13.38
CA ASN A 113 -16.27 22.49 14.45
C ASN A 113 -17.28 23.51 13.93
#